data_AF-A0AAV8A1R5-F1
#
_entry.id   AF-A0AAV8A1R5-F1
#
_cell.length_a   1.000
_cell.length_b   1.000
_cell.length_c   1.000
_cell.angle_alpha   90.00
_cell.angle_beta   90.00
_cell.angle_gamma   90.00
#
_symmetry.space_group_name_H-M   'P 1'
#
loop_
_entity.id
_entity.type
_entity.pdbx_description
1 polymer ?
#
loop_
_entity_poly.entity_id
_entity_poly.type
_entity_poly.pdbx_seq_one_letter_code
_entity_poly.pdbx_strand_id
1 'polypeptide(L)'
;MSESEDRDEYNFVISYPMKQELEIRKIAKLKRQQTNKKWNKFIKKQGGGNLIIKKNSKLKKLVRSGIPNKHRRVLWQSLTSSKEHLEANQGYYDSLLKRNKDGKSSATRQIDNDLKRTFPGHPYFDEEENLLKLRNVLCAYSWRNTKIGYCQSMNFIVGLLLILGFKEEEAFWMFVAIVEVIMPKTSYSRDLIDAHIDQKTLLSLMLKRINKIGKHIVKHDVSLQLITQQWFLCLYISCLPTEITLRILDVFFFEGNKILFRVALALFKLSQKEILEQNEPGLLFMKIKELPNNVVSADNLLKCAFALKAFSRKEINKQRKFWGPKVQEEMNRLNKVRTQMKERKLKKLEEKKKKKKIKDREDRKKRRKELLEKEGWSSSFDEKDYKKQIEIEKEEENENENESKLKTILVVNEKEKEKEKEKEKENENENENENENEKEMEMEKEMEKEKKK
;
A
#
# COMPACT_ATOMS: atom_id res chain seq x y z
N MET A 1 -22.75 32.30 4.98
CA MET A 1 -23.60 31.08 4.95
C MET A 1 -22.76 29.98 4.33
N SER A 2 -22.25 29.04 5.12
CA SER A 2 -21.55 27.87 4.58
C SER A 2 -22.56 27.04 3.79
N GLU A 3 -22.32 26.82 2.50
CA GLU A 3 -23.05 25.78 1.76
C GLU A 3 -22.95 24.49 2.56
N SER A 4 -24.07 23.95 3.00
CA SER A 4 -24.09 22.65 3.68
C SER A 4 -23.58 21.61 2.68
N GLU A 5 -22.36 21.12 2.86
CA GLU A 5 -21.84 20.03 2.05
C GLU A 5 -22.79 18.84 2.15
N ASP A 6 -23.34 18.40 1.02
CA ASP A 6 -24.15 17.18 0.98
C ASP A 6 -23.25 16.00 1.39
N ARG A 7 -23.63 15.28 2.45
CA ARG A 7 -22.90 14.11 2.96
C ARG A 7 -23.73 12.83 2.80
N ASP A 8 -23.05 11.72 2.58
CA ASP A 8 -23.69 10.41 2.53
C ASP A 8 -24.03 9.87 3.93
N GLU A 9 -24.66 8.69 3.99
CA GLU A 9 -25.04 8.05 5.27
C GLU A 9 -23.85 7.61 6.14
N TYR A 10 -22.62 7.78 5.64
CA TYR A 10 -21.37 7.49 6.30
C TYR A 10 -20.56 8.77 6.56
N ASN A 11 -21.15 9.95 6.39
CA ASN A 11 -20.54 11.28 6.58
C ASN A 11 -19.43 11.66 5.59
N PHE A 12 -19.31 10.94 4.46
CA PHE A 12 -18.43 11.36 3.37
C PHE A 12 -19.09 12.46 2.54
N VAL A 13 -18.31 13.46 2.16
CA VAL A 13 -18.76 14.53 1.25
C VAL A 13 -19.12 13.92 -0.11
N ILE A 14 -20.31 14.28 -0.59
CA ILE A 14 -20.79 14.00 -1.93
C ILE A 14 -20.49 15.23 -2.77
N SER A 15 -19.44 15.17 -3.59
CA SER A 15 -19.04 16.29 -4.42
C SER A 15 -19.99 16.51 -5.60
N TYR A 16 -20.62 17.68 -5.66
CA TYR A 16 -21.40 18.18 -6.80
C TYR A 16 -22.44 17.20 -7.37
N PRO A 17 -23.33 16.60 -6.54
CA PRO A 17 -24.27 15.63 -7.05
C PRO A 17 -25.28 16.30 -7.98
N MET A 18 -25.44 15.76 -9.19
CA MET A 18 -26.54 16.16 -10.06
C MET A 18 -27.88 15.78 -9.40
N LYS A 19 -28.95 16.54 -9.65
CA LYS A 19 -30.30 16.22 -9.11
C LYS A 19 -30.72 14.76 -9.38
N GLN A 20 -30.38 14.23 -10.55
CA GLN A 20 -30.64 12.84 -10.92
C GLN A 20 -29.86 11.84 -10.05
N GLU A 21 -28.63 12.16 -9.67
CA GLU A 21 -27.82 11.33 -8.78
C GLU A 21 -28.44 11.25 -7.38
N LEU A 22 -28.91 12.39 -6.86
CA LEU A 22 -29.60 12.44 -5.57
C LEU A 22 -30.85 11.54 -5.57
N GLU A 23 -31.65 11.57 -6.65
CA GLU A 23 -32.82 10.70 -6.80
C GLU A 23 -32.45 9.21 -6.87
N ILE A 24 -31.39 8.86 -7.60
CA ILE A 24 -30.87 7.48 -7.65
C ILE A 24 -30.45 7.01 -6.26
N ARG A 25 -29.75 7.85 -5.48
CA ARG A 25 -29.34 7.55 -4.10
C ARG A 25 -30.55 7.37 -3.17
N LYS A 26 -31.57 8.23 -3.29
CA LYS A 26 -32.85 8.07 -2.55
C LYS A 26 -33.53 6.73 -2.85
N ILE A 27 -33.66 6.37 -4.13
CA ILE A 27 -34.25 5.08 -4.54
C ILE A 27 -33.44 3.90 -3.99
N ALA A 28 -32.11 3.98 -4.06
CA ALA A 28 -31.22 2.95 -3.50
C ALA A 28 -31.38 2.81 -1.97
N LYS A 29 -31.56 3.93 -1.25
CA LYS A 29 -31.84 3.94 0.20
C LYS A 29 -33.17 3.24 0.53
N LEU A 30 -34.23 3.52 -0.21
CA LEU A 30 -35.54 2.86 -0.03
C LEU A 30 -35.46 1.34 -0.29
N LYS A 31 -34.77 0.92 -1.35
CA LYS A 31 -34.54 -0.52 -1.65
C LYS A 31 -33.73 -1.21 -0.55
N ARG A 32 -32.73 -0.53 0.04
CA ARG A 32 -31.97 -1.05 1.19
C ARG A 32 -32.87 -1.27 2.39
N GLN A 33 -33.76 -0.32 2.71
CA GLN A 33 -34.71 -0.46 3.83
C GLN A 33 -35.63 -1.68 3.67
N GLN A 34 -36.08 -1.99 2.46
CA GLN A 34 -36.85 -3.20 2.19
C GLN A 34 -36.02 -4.48 2.42
N THR A 35 -34.76 -4.46 1.98
CA THR A 35 -33.81 -5.57 2.15
C THR A 35 -33.45 -5.80 3.63
N ASN A 36 -33.49 -4.76 4.47
CA ASN A 36 -33.27 -4.88 5.92
C ASN A 36 -34.24 -5.86 6.59
N LYS A 37 -35.50 -5.95 6.13
CA LYS A 37 -36.47 -6.92 6.69
C LYS A 37 -36.01 -8.36 6.47
N LYS A 38 -35.46 -8.67 5.28
CA LYS A 38 -34.90 -9.99 4.95
C LYS A 38 -33.67 -10.30 5.80
N TRP A 39 -32.79 -9.33 5.99
CA TRP A 39 -31.62 -9.48 6.86
C TRP A 39 -31.99 -9.70 8.32
N ASN A 40 -32.89 -8.89 8.88
CA ASN A 40 -33.31 -9.07 10.27
C ASN A 40 -33.90 -10.48 10.50
N LYS A 41 -34.70 -10.99 9.54
CA LYS A 41 -35.20 -12.37 9.59
C LYS A 41 -34.08 -13.41 9.49
N PHE A 42 -33.08 -13.18 8.64
CA PHE A 42 -31.91 -14.07 8.53
C PHE A 42 -31.09 -14.10 9.82
N ILE A 43 -30.74 -12.94 10.37
CA ILE A 43 -29.93 -12.80 11.59
C ILE A 43 -30.62 -13.44 12.80
N LYS A 44 -31.93 -13.18 12.98
CA LYS A 44 -32.72 -13.81 14.06
C LYS A 44 -32.69 -15.34 13.99
N LYS A 45 -32.74 -15.91 12.78
CA LYS A 45 -32.68 -17.38 12.58
C LYS A 45 -31.32 -17.99 12.89
N GLN A 46 -30.25 -17.20 12.95
CA GLN A 46 -28.88 -17.68 13.16
C GLN A 46 -28.42 -17.49 14.62
N GLY A 47 -29.33 -17.18 15.55
CA GLY A 47 -29.03 -17.11 16.99
C GLY A 47 -28.67 -15.73 17.53
N GLY A 48 -28.55 -14.70 16.68
CA GLY A 48 -28.32 -13.31 17.11
C GLY A 48 -26.91 -13.04 17.68
N GLY A 49 -26.15 -12.17 17.01
CA GLY A 49 -24.90 -11.61 17.56
C GLY A 49 -23.65 -12.50 17.49
N ASN A 50 -23.70 -13.75 17.97
CA ASN A 50 -22.59 -14.71 17.89
C ASN A 50 -22.72 -15.62 16.65
N LEU A 51 -22.65 -14.99 15.48
CA LEU A 51 -22.94 -15.65 14.20
C LEU A 51 -21.68 -16.33 13.65
N ILE A 52 -21.59 -17.66 13.74
CA ILE A 52 -20.71 -18.44 12.86
C ILE A 52 -21.49 -18.75 11.58
N ILE A 53 -21.17 -18.05 10.50
CA ILE A 53 -22.01 -18.05 9.29
C ILE A 53 -21.49 -19.03 8.26
N LYS A 54 -22.21 -20.14 8.08
CA LYS A 54 -21.94 -21.08 6.99
C LYS A 54 -22.36 -20.50 5.64
N LYS A 55 -21.38 -20.30 4.75
CA LYS A 55 -21.60 -19.78 3.38
C LYS A 55 -22.50 -20.73 2.59
N ASN A 56 -23.63 -20.21 2.09
CA ASN A 56 -24.58 -20.98 1.27
C ASN A 56 -25.19 -20.10 0.16
N SER A 57 -25.96 -20.72 -0.75
CA SER A 57 -26.57 -20.03 -1.90
C SER A 57 -27.59 -18.95 -1.50
N LYS A 58 -28.38 -19.19 -0.43
CA LYS A 58 -29.36 -18.21 0.06
C LYS A 58 -28.65 -16.96 0.59
N LEU A 59 -27.62 -17.15 1.41
CA LEU A 59 -26.79 -16.07 1.93
C LEU A 59 -26.06 -15.33 0.81
N LYS A 60 -25.54 -16.04 -0.21
CA LYS A 60 -24.91 -15.40 -1.38
C LYS A 60 -25.85 -14.40 -2.06
N LYS A 61 -27.11 -14.79 -2.30
CA LYS A 61 -28.13 -13.91 -2.89
C LYS A 61 -28.40 -12.70 -1.99
N LEU A 62 -28.47 -12.92 -0.68
CA LEU A 62 -28.73 -11.88 0.31
C LEU A 62 -27.56 -10.88 0.41
N VAL A 63 -26.32 -11.36 0.45
CA VAL A 63 -25.10 -10.52 0.40
C VAL A 63 -25.05 -9.67 -0.86
N ARG A 64 -25.34 -10.25 -2.04
CA ARG A 64 -25.38 -9.49 -3.29
C ARG A 64 -26.46 -8.39 -3.31
N SER A 65 -27.54 -8.56 -2.54
CA SER A 65 -28.55 -7.51 -2.34
C SER A 65 -28.11 -6.39 -1.37
N GLY A 66 -26.93 -6.52 -0.75
CA GLY A 66 -26.33 -5.54 0.15
C GLY A 66 -26.58 -5.84 1.61
N ILE A 67 -25.55 -5.72 2.44
CA ILE A 67 -25.61 -5.89 3.89
C ILE A 67 -26.03 -4.56 4.54
N PRO A 68 -26.98 -4.53 5.49
CA PRO A 68 -27.33 -3.31 6.21
C PRO A 68 -26.15 -2.83 7.04
N ASN A 69 -25.89 -1.52 7.07
CA ASN A 69 -24.69 -0.98 7.70
C ASN A 69 -24.45 -1.50 9.14
N LYS A 70 -25.49 -1.47 9.97
CA LYS A 70 -25.45 -1.96 11.37
C LYS A 70 -24.99 -3.41 11.55
N HIS A 71 -25.04 -4.23 10.50
CA HIS A 71 -24.65 -5.63 10.54
C HIS A 71 -23.30 -5.90 9.88
N ARG A 72 -22.70 -4.93 9.16
CA ARG A 72 -21.46 -5.14 8.41
C ARG A 72 -20.31 -5.57 9.29
N ARG A 73 -20.08 -4.87 10.40
CA ARG A 73 -19.00 -5.20 11.34
C ARG A 73 -19.01 -6.68 11.73
N VAL A 74 -20.12 -7.13 12.31
CA VAL A 74 -20.29 -8.52 12.78
C VAL A 74 -20.23 -9.53 11.62
N LEU A 75 -20.92 -9.24 10.51
CA LEU A 75 -21.00 -10.16 9.38
C LEU A 75 -19.67 -10.29 8.64
N TRP A 76 -18.94 -9.20 8.45
CA TRP A 76 -17.65 -9.23 7.78
C TRP A 76 -16.64 -10.03 8.61
N GLN A 77 -16.55 -9.80 9.93
CA GLN A 77 -15.68 -10.59 10.81
C GLN A 77 -16.00 -12.10 10.73
N SER A 78 -17.29 -12.46 10.74
CA SER A 78 -17.73 -13.86 10.61
C SER A 78 -17.40 -14.47 9.23
N LEU A 79 -17.49 -13.68 8.15
CA LEU A 79 -17.24 -14.16 6.79
C LEU A 79 -15.76 -14.34 6.47
N THR A 80 -14.88 -13.68 7.22
CA THR A 80 -13.42 -13.68 7.08
C THR A 80 -12.71 -14.48 8.17
N SER A 81 -13.45 -14.96 9.18
CA SER A 81 -12.93 -15.60 10.38
C SER A 81 -12.01 -14.71 11.24
N SER A 82 -12.09 -13.38 11.07
CA SER A 82 -11.22 -12.47 11.81
C SER A 82 -11.60 -12.36 13.29
N LYS A 83 -12.85 -12.65 13.65
CA LYS A 83 -13.29 -12.68 15.05
C LYS A 83 -12.64 -13.85 15.78
N GLU A 84 -12.60 -15.02 15.15
CA GLU A 84 -11.98 -16.23 15.66
C GLU A 84 -10.48 -16.02 15.84
N HIS A 85 -9.82 -15.31 14.91
CA HIS A 85 -8.42 -14.93 15.08
C HIS A 85 -8.19 -13.96 16.26
N LEU A 86 -9.06 -12.97 16.44
CA LEU A 86 -9.00 -12.08 17.60
C LEU A 86 -9.14 -12.86 18.91
N GLU A 87 -10.15 -13.73 19.00
CA GLU A 87 -10.43 -14.53 20.20
C GLU A 87 -9.31 -15.53 20.51
N ALA A 88 -8.65 -16.10 19.49
CA ALA A 88 -7.55 -17.04 19.66
C ALA A 88 -6.20 -16.37 19.99
N ASN A 89 -6.06 -15.05 19.84
CA ASN A 89 -4.79 -14.33 19.98
C ASN A 89 -4.92 -13.17 20.98
N GLN A 90 -5.56 -13.39 22.12
CA GLN A 90 -5.75 -12.36 23.14
C GLN A 90 -4.42 -11.76 23.60
N GLY A 91 -4.34 -10.43 23.66
CA GLY A 91 -3.13 -9.71 24.06
C GLY A 91 -2.04 -9.63 22.99
N TYR A 92 -2.20 -10.31 21.84
CA TYR A 92 -1.21 -10.27 20.75
C TYR A 92 -1.05 -8.84 20.21
N TYR A 93 -2.16 -8.17 19.90
CA TYR A 93 -2.15 -6.80 19.36
C TYR A 93 -1.47 -5.81 20.33
N ASP A 94 -1.86 -5.84 21.60
CA ASP A 94 -1.26 -5.01 22.64
C ASP A 94 0.22 -5.28 22.81
N SER A 95 0.63 -6.55 22.75
CA SER A 95 2.03 -6.94 22.84
C SER A 95 2.86 -6.40 21.66
N LEU A 96 2.28 -6.35 20.45
CA LEU A 96 2.94 -5.77 19.27
C LEU A 96 3.13 -4.27 19.43
N LEU A 97 2.11 -3.56 19.90
CA LEU A 97 2.20 -2.12 20.14
C LEU A 97 3.22 -1.80 21.24
N LYS A 98 3.20 -2.54 22.35
CA LYS A 98 4.13 -2.35 23.46
C LYS A 98 5.58 -2.59 23.04
N ARG A 99 5.86 -3.72 22.38
CA ARG A 99 7.22 -4.08 21.92
C ARG A 99 7.79 -3.09 20.91
N ASN A 100 6.94 -2.43 20.12
CA ASN A 100 7.36 -1.55 19.03
C ASN A 100 7.00 -0.08 19.24
N LYS A 101 6.72 0.34 20.48
CA LYS A 101 6.26 1.70 20.81
C LYS A 101 7.18 2.79 20.25
N ASP A 102 8.49 2.59 20.40
CA ASP A 102 9.54 3.51 19.94
C ASP A 102 10.20 3.06 18.62
N GLY A 103 9.69 1.99 18.02
CA GLY A 103 10.23 1.41 16.78
C GLY A 103 10.07 2.36 15.61
N LYS A 104 11.19 2.72 14.97
CA LYS A 104 11.22 3.51 13.73
C LYS A 104 11.59 2.62 12.56
N SER A 105 10.81 2.69 11.50
CA SER A 105 11.08 1.98 10.26
C SER A 105 10.69 2.85 9.05
N SER A 106 11.09 2.42 7.86
CA SER A 106 10.61 3.06 6.62
C SER A 106 9.08 3.03 6.53
N ALA A 107 8.43 1.99 7.06
CA ALA A 107 6.99 1.85 7.12
C ALA A 107 6.35 2.87 8.07
N THR A 108 6.85 3.02 9.31
CA THR A 108 6.25 3.97 10.27
C THR A 108 6.33 5.42 9.76
N ARG A 109 7.44 5.80 9.12
CA ARG A 109 7.56 7.12 8.48
C ARG A 109 6.55 7.32 7.34
N GLN A 110 6.31 6.30 6.51
CA GLN A 110 5.31 6.38 5.44
C GLN A 110 3.88 6.44 6.00
N ILE A 111 3.60 5.69 7.06
CA ILE A 111 2.32 5.74 7.77
C ILE A 111 2.06 7.16 8.26
N ASP A 112 3.02 7.78 8.96
CA ASP A 112 2.88 9.14 9.51
C ASP A 112 2.57 10.19 8.42
N ASN A 113 3.19 10.06 7.25
CA ASN A 113 2.90 10.92 6.09
C ASN A 113 1.48 10.69 5.53
N ASP A 114 0.96 9.48 5.64
CA ASP A 114 -0.31 9.07 5.06
C ASP A 114 -1.51 9.37 5.96
N LEU A 115 -1.32 9.45 7.28
CA LEU A 115 -2.38 9.76 8.25
C LEU A 115 -3.14 11.03 7.86
N LYS A 116 -2.43 12.14 7.62
CA LYS A 116 -3.04 13.45 7.32
C LYS A 116 -3.82 13.51 6.01
N ARG A 117 -3.54 12.59 5.09
CA ARG A 117 -4.22 12.50 3.78
C ARG A 117 -5.22 11.34 3.71
N THR A 118 -5.49 10.67 4.83
CA THR A 118 -6.47 9.58 4.93
C THR A 118 -7.83 10.17 5.29
N PHE A 119 -8.73 10.25 4.30
CA PHE A 119 -10.08 10.83 4.44
C PHE A 119 -10.10 12.24 5.06
N PRO A 120 -9.40 13.22 4.45
CA PRO A 120 -9.36 14.57 4.98
C PRO A 120 -10.78 15.17 5.06
N GLY A 121 -11.11 15.80 6.19
CA GLY A 121 -12.43 16.42 6.43
C GLY A 121 -13.56 15.44 6.79
N HIS A 122 -13.23 14.18 7.10
CA HIS A 122 -14.19 13.22 7.64
C HIS A 122 -14.28 13.36 9.18
N PRO A 123 -15.47 13.60 9.76
CA PRO A 123 -15.61 13.94 11.18
C PRO A 123 -14.99 12.95 12.17
N TYR A 124 -14.98 11.65 11.83
CA TYR A 124 -14.35 10.62 12.66
C TYR A 124 -12.86 10.88 12.95
N PHE A 125 -12.13 11.49 12.02
CA PHE A 125 -10.70 11.77 12.17
C PHE A 125 -10.40 13.20 12.65
N ASP A 126 -11.43 13.97 13.00
CA ASP A 126 -11.24 15.26 13.70
C ASP A 126 -10.77 15.02 15.15
N GLU A 127 -11.06 13.84 15.71
CA GLU A 127 -10.55 13.39 17.01
C GLU A 127 -9.15 12.77 16.88
N GLU A 128 -8.17 13.31 17.60
CA GLU A 128 -6.78 12.81 17.58
C GLU A 128 -6.67 11.35 18.02
N GLU A 129 -7.52 10.90 18.94
CA GLU A 129 -7.57 9.51 19.39
C GLU A 129 -7.88 8.55 18.23
N ASN A 130 -8.76 8.95 17.30
CA ASN A 130 -9.14 8.12 16.17
C ASN A 130 -8.06 8.08 15.08
N LEU A 131 -7.30 9.17 14.91
CA LEU A 131 -6.08 9.16 14.11
C LEU A 131 -4.99 8.27 14.72
N LEU A 132 -4.89 8.23 16.05
CA LEU A 132 -3.96 7.34 16.75
C LEU A 132 -4.35 5.87 16.57
N LYS A 133 -5.65 5.52 16.65
CA LYS A 133 -6.15 4.17 16.32
C LYS A 133 -5.74 3.73 14.90
N LEU A 134 -5.88 4.64 13.92
CA LEU A 134 -5.45 4.37 12.55
C LEU A 134 -3.95 4.10 12.48
N ARG A 135 -3.14 4.93 13.12
CA ARG A 135 -1.68 4.78 13.19
C ARG A 135 -1.28 3.45 13.84
N ASN A 136 -1.86 3.14 14.99
CA ASN A 136 -1.56 1.94 15.77
C ASN A 136 -1.83 0.66 14.98
N VAL A 137 -3.01 0.55 14.35
CA VAL A 137 -3.35 -0.63 13.53
C VAL A 137 -2.37 -0.80 12.36
N LEU A 138 -2.02 0.27 11.65
CA LEU A 138 -1.07 0.22 10.55
C LEU A 138 0.35 -0.13 11.00
N CYS A 139 0.82 0.47 12.10
CA CYS A 139 2.13 0.18 12.68
C CYS A 139 2.20 -1.27 13.17
N ALA A 140 1.21 -1.73 13.94
CA ALA A 140 1.14 -3.11 14.42
C ALA A 140 1.18 -4.11 13.26
N TYR A 141 0.45 -3.84 12.18
CA TYR A 141 0.50 -4.71 10.99
C TYR A 141 1.88 -4.70 10.33
N SER A 142 2.51 -3.53 10.22
CA SER A 142 3.85 -3.41 9.61
C SER A 142 4.92 -4.20 10.38
N TRP A 143 4.76 -4.34 11.70
CA TRP A 143 5.65 -5.16 12.54
C TRP A 143 5.28 -6.64 12.53
N ARG A 144 3.99 -6.98 12.47
CA ARG A 144 3.53 -8.36 12.28
C ARG A 144 4.11 -8.99 11.02
N ASN A 145 4.17 -8.23 9.94
CA ASN A 145 4.61 -8.74 8.65
C ASN A 145 5.60 -7.78 8.00
N THR A 146 6.84 -7.76 8.50
CA THR A 146 7.92 -6.85 8.04
C THR A 146 8.31 -7.03 6.57
N LYS A 147 8.03 -8.21 5.99
CA LYS A 147 8.21 -8.50 4.56
C LYS A 147 7.31 -7.63 3.70
N ILE A 148 6.04 -7.48 4.10
CA ILE A 148 5.09 -6.56 3.47
C ILE A 148 5.33 -5.12 3.98
N GLY A 149 5.40 -4.96 5.31
CA GLY A 149 5.50 -3.68 5.99
C GLY A 149 4.24 -2.84 5.78
N TYR A 150 4.42 -1.68 5.16
CA TYR A 150 3.33 -0.77 4.81
C TYR A 150 3.34 -0.49 3.31
N CYS A 151 2.17 -0.57 2.70
CA CYS A 151 1.93 -0.20 1.31
C CYS A 151 0.89 0.92 1.27
N GLN A 152 1.20 1.99 0.54
CA GLN A 152 0.25 3.07 0.26
C GLN A 152 -1.02 2.48 -0.38
N SER A 153 -2.16 2.64 0.31
CA SER A 153 -3.53 2.13 0.06
C SER A 153 -4.10 1.47 1.31
N MET A 154 -3.23 0.92 2.18
CA MET A 154 -3.62 0.26 3.42
C MET A 154 -4.30 1.20 4.41
N ASN A 155 -3.84 2.45 4.49
CA ASN A 155 -4.41 3.51 5.31
C ASN A 155 -5.90 3.71 5.06
N PHE A 156 -6.35 3.67 3.80
CA PHE A 156 -7.76 3.82 3.46
C PHE A 156 -8.60 2.60 3.87
N ILE A 157 -8.03 1.39 3.80
CA ILE A 157 -8.71 0.17 4.24
C ILE A 157 -8.95 0.23 5.75
N VAL A 158 -7.89 0.48 6.54
CA VAL A 158 -7.99 0.58 7.99
C VAL A 158 -8.88 1.75 8.40
N GLY A 159 -8.72 2.91 7.76
CA GLY A 159 -9.52 4.09 8.06
C GLY A 159 -11.02 3.86 7.83
N LEU A 160 -11.39 3.16 6.75
CA LEU A 160 -12.80 2.81 6.50
C LEU A 160 -13.33 1.83 7.55
N LEU A 161 -12.53 0.82 7.96
CA LEU A 161 -12.94 -0.10 9.03
C LEU A 161 -13.24 0.65 10.33
N LEU A 162 -12.38 1.58 10.73
CA LEU A 162 -12.60 2.40 11.92
C LEU A 162 -13.86 3.27 11.81
N ILE A 163 -14.08 3.94 10.66
CA ILE A 163 -15.29 4.72 10.39
C ILE A 163 -16.57 3.86 10.49
N LEU A 164 -16.51 2.58 10.12
CA LEU A 164 -17.63 1.64 10.23
C LEU A 164 -17.88 1.14 11.66
N GLY A 165 -17.14 1.65 12.65
CA GLY A 165 -17.33 1.36 14.07
C GLY A 165 -16.69 0.05 14.52
N PHE A 166 -15.68 -0.45 13.80
CA PHE A 166 -14.82 -1.51 14.32
C PHE A 166 -13.98 -0.95 15.46
N LYS A 167 -13.85 -1.71 16.55
CA LYS A 167 -12.85 -1.42 17.58
C LYS A 167 -11.46 -1.56 16.97
N GLU A 168 -10.48 -0.88 17.57
CA GLU A 168 -9.09 -0.83 17.06
C GLU A 168 -8.51 -2.22 16.76
N GLU A 169 -8.57 -3.15 17.73
CA GLU A 169 -8.07 -4.52 17.53
C GLU A 169 -8.92 -5.34 16.54
N GLU A 170 -10.23 -5.10 16.46
CA GLU A 170 -11.07 -5.76 15.44
C GLU A 170 -10.71 -5.29 14.03
N ALA A 171 -10.40 -3.99 13.87
CA ALA A 171 -9.92 -3.43 12.61
C ALA A 171 -8.56 -4.05 12.23
N PHE A 172 -7.67 -4.26 13.20
CA PHE A 172 -6.41 -4.98 13.00
C PHE A 172 -6.63 -6.40 12.44
N TRP A 173 -7.44 -7.22 13.10
CA TRP A 173 -7.66 -8.60 12.64
C TRP A 173 -8.45 -8.69 11.32
N MET A 174 -9.39 -7.77 11.07
CA MET A 174 -10.02 -7.65 9.75
C MET A 174 -8.99 -7.30 8.67
N PHE A 175 -8.08 -6.38 8.97
CA PHE A 175 -7.04 -5.96 8.04
C PHE A 175 -6.06 -7.11 7.76
N VAL A 176 -5.64 -7.86 8.78
CA VAL A 176 -4.87 -9.10 8.63
C VAL A 176 -5.57 -10.08 7.69
N ALA A 177 -6.87 -10.33 7.90
CA ALA A 177 -7.64 -11.23 7.04
C ALA A 177 -7.70 -10.75 5.57
N ILE A 178 -7.84 -9.44 5.35
CA ILE A 178 -7.81 -8.85 4.01
C ILE A 178 -6.46 -9.10 3.33
N VAL A 179 -5.36 -8.76 3.99
CA VAL A 179 -4.02 -8.79 3.39
C VAL A 179 -3.48 -10.20 3.24
N GLU A 180 -3.64 -11.05 4.26
CA GLU A 180 -2.96 -12.35 4.34
C GLU A 180 -3.81 -13.52 3.85
N VAL A 181 -5.14 -13.41 3.93
CA VAL A 181 -6.06 -14.51 3.62
C VAL A 181 -6.80 -14.31 2.29
N ILE A 182 -7.36 -13.11 2.07
CA ILE A 182 -8.24 -12.86 0.91
C ILE A 182 -7.43 -12.41 -0.31
N MET A 183 -6.50 -11.49 -0.11
CA MET A 183 -5.64 -10.98 -1.17
C MET A 183 -4.50 -11.98 -1.48
N PRO A 184 -3.97 -11.96 -2.71
CA PRO A 184 -2.74 -12.70 -3.01
C PRO A 184 -1.61 -12.29 -2.07
N LYS A 185 -0.80 -13.28 -1.64
CA LYS A 185 0.25 -13.10 -0.63
C LYS A 185 1.23 -11.96 -0.93
N THR A 186 1.49 -11.69 -2.21
CA THR A 186 2.45 -10.69 -2.68
C THR A 186 1.77 -9.45 -3.27
N SER A 187 0.46 -9.25 -3.05
CA SER A 187 -0.25 -8.06 -3.57
C SER A 187 0.29 -6.75 -3.02
N TYR A 188 0.74 -6.76 -1.77
CA TYR A 188 1.27 -5.59 -1.09
C TYR A 188 2.79 -5.67 -0.89
N SER A 189 3.50 -6.55 -1.61
CA SER A 189 4.96 -6.62 -1.56
C SER A 189 5.58 -5.30 -2.05
N ARG A 190 6.83 -5.03 -1.66
CA ARG A 190 7.54 -3.78 -1.99
C ARG A 190 7.69 -3.54 -3.50
N ASP A 191 7.78 -4.61 -4.27
CA ASP A 191 7.88 -4.57 -5.74
C ASP A 191 6.51 -4.54 -6.44
N LEU A 192 5.41 -4.75 -5.71
CA LEU A 192 4.03 -4.75 -6.23
C LEU A 192 3.84 -5.65 -7.46
N ILE A 193 4.61 -6.73 -7.56
CA ILE A 193 4.62 -7.59 -8.74
C ILE A 193 3.24 -8.19 -9.02
N ASP A 194 2.50 -8.57 -7.99
CA ASP A 194 1.14 -9.09 -8.15
C ASP A 194 0.17 -8.05 -8.72
N ALA A 195 0.37 -6.75 -8.45
CA ALA A 195 -0.44 -5.70 -9.07
C ALA A 195 -0.21 -5.62 -10.58
N HIS A 196 1.05 -5.79 -11.02
CA HIS A 196 1.38 -5.90 -12.44
C HIS A 196 0.79 -7.17 -13.08
N ILE A 197 0.88 -8.32 -12.39
CA ILE A 197 0.29 -9.58 -12.84
C ILE A 197 -1.24 -9.44 -12.96
N ASP A 198 -1.88 -8.76 -12.01
CA ASP A 198 -3.31 -8.52 -12.00
C ASP A 198 -3.76 -7.61 -13.14
N GLN A 199 -2.95 -6.62 -13.52
CA GLN A 199 -3.20 -5.80 -14.70
C GLN A 199 -3.22 -6.65 -15.98
N LYS A 200 -2.22 -7.50 -16.21
CA LYS A 200 -2.19 -8.41 -17.37
C LYS A 200 -3.34 -9.43 -17.32
N THR A 201 -3.66 -9.92 -16.12
CA THR A 201 -4.79 -10.83 -15.90
C THR A 201 -6.13 -10.18 -16.23
N LEU A 202 -6.33 -8.92 -15.82
CA LEU A 202 -7.51 -8.15 -16.16
C LEU A 202 -7.62 -7.98 -17.68
N LEU A 203 -6.54 -7.57 -18.35
CA LEU A 203 -6.55 -7.42 -19.81
C LEU A 203 -6.90 -8.74 -20.53
N SER A 204 -6.35 -9.88 -20.09
CA SER A 204 -6.75 -11.20 -20.58
C SER A 204 -8.25 -11.48 -20.42
N LEU A 205 -8.84 -11.09 -19.29
CA LEU A 205 -10.28 -11.23 -19.06
C LEU A 205 -11.08 -10.26 -19.94
N MET A 206 -10.61 -9.03 -20.13
CA MET A 206 -11.24 -8.03 -20.99
C MET A 206 -11.33 -8.52 -22.43
N LEU A 207 -10.23 -9.04 -22.98
CA LEU A 207 -10.19 -9.61 -24.33
C LEU A 207 -11.20 -10.76 -24.52
N LYS A 208 -11.52 -11.51 -23.46
CA LYS A 208 -12.47 -12.62 -23.50
C LYS A 208 -13.92 -12.25 -23.18
N ARG A 209 -14.16 -11.19 -22.40
CA ARG A 209 -15.49 -10.87 -21.83
C ARG A 209 -16.07 -9.55 -22.35
N ILE A 210 -15.21 -8.60 -22.70
CA ILE A 210 -15.55 -7.29 -23.28
C ILE A 210 -14.60 -6.99 -24.44
N ASN A 211 -14.58 -7.90 -25.43
CA ASN A 211 -13.57 -7.99 -26.49
C ASN A 211 -13.30 -6.67 -27.23
N LYS A 212 -14.36 -5.89 -27.55
CA LYS A 212 -14.22 -4.59 -28.24
C LYS A 212 -13.32 -3.63 -27.45
N ILE A 213 -13.59 -3.48 -26.15
CA ILE A 213 -12.79 -2.62 -25.25
C ILE A 213 -11.38 -3.19 -25.09
N GLY A 214 -11.25 -4.50 -24.86
CA GLY A 214 -9.94 -5.14 -24.70
C GLY A 214 -9.03 -4.94 -25.91
N LYS A 215 -9.56 -5.10 -27.13
CA LYS A 215 -8.82 -4.83 -28.38
C LYS A 215 -8.48 -3.35 -28.53
N HIS A 216 -9.39 -2.45 -28.16
CA HIS A 216 -9.15 -1.01 -28.22
C HIS A 216 -7.98 -0.57 -27.34
N ILE A 217 -7.96 -1.04 -26.08
CA ILE A 217 -6.87 -0.74 -25.14
C ILE A 217 -5.52 -1.27 -25.65
N VAL A 218 -5.49 -2.47 -26.22
CA VAL A 218 -4.27 -3.04 -26.83
C VAL A 218 -3.84 -2.24 -28.06
N LYS A 219 -4.77 -1.88 -28.94
CA LYS A 219 -4.51 -1.11 -30.16
C LYS A 219 -3.84 0.24 -29.86
N HIS A 220 -4.30 0.92 -28.82
CA HIS A 220 -3.81 2.25 -28.43
C HIS A 220 -2.68 2.20 -27.37
N ASP A 221 -2.19 1.00 -27.03
CA ASP A 221 -1.12 0.74 -26.04
C ASP A 221 -1.29 1.49 -24.70
N VAL A 222 -2.53 1.55 -24.21
CA VAL A 222 -2.82 2.26 -22.94
C VAL A 222 -2.51 1.37 -21.74
N SER A 223 -1.52 1.77 -20.94
CA SER A 223 -1.20 1.08 -19.71
C SER A 223 -2.26 1.31 -18.63
N LEU A 224 -2.97 0.24 -18.28
CA LEU A 224 -3.95 0.26 -17.18
C LEU A 224 -3.32 0.24 -15.78
N GLN A 225 -1.99 0.02 -15.68
CA GLN A 225 -1.36 -0.38 -14.43
C GLN A 225 -1.63 0.59 -13.29
N LEU A 226 -1.30 1.88 -13.47
CA LEU A 226 -1.43 2.88 -12.41
C LEU A 226 -2.87 3.03 -11.94
N ILE A 227 -3.83 2.89 -12.85
CA ILE A 227 -5.26 3.03 -12.57
C ILE A 227 -5.75 1.81 -11.79
N THR A 228 -5.53 0.60 -12.33
CA THR A 228 -6.09 -0.63 -11.77
C THR A 228 -5.36 -1.08 -10.50
N GLN A 229 -4.09 -0.70 -10.33
CA GLN A 229 -3.35 -0.90 -9.08
C GLN A 229 -4.04 -0.20 -7.92
N GLN A 230 -4.39 1.09 -8.07
CA GLN A 230 -5.11 1.82 -7.03
C GLN A 230 -6.47 1.18 -6.74
N TRP A 231 -7.20 0.75 -7.77
CA TRP A 231 -8.50 0.09 -7.60
C TRP A 231 -8.39 -1.19 -6.77
N PHE A 232 -7.38 -2.03 -7.05
CA PHE A 232 -7.27 -3.36 -6.42
C PHE A 232 -6.61 -3.29 -5.04
N LEU A 233 -5.52 -2.54 -4.88
CA LEU A 233 -4.82 -2.41 -3.60
C LEU A 233 -5.62 -1.61 -2.57
N CYS A 234 -6.46 -0.69 -3.03
CA CYS A 234 -7.33 0.09 -2.14
C CYS A 234 -8.76 -0.47 -2.07
N LEU A 235 -9.04 -1.63 -2.69
CA LEU A 235 -10.37 -2.25 -2.73
C LEU A 235 -11.48 -1.28 -3.19
N TYR A 236 -11.15 -0.37 -4.11
CA TYR A 236 -11.98 0.74 -4.61
C TYR A 236 -12.31 1.87 -3.62
N ILE A 237 -11.83 1.81 -2.38
CA ILE A 237 -12.17 2.77 -1.32
C ILE A 237 -11.77 4.20 -1.68
N SER A 238 -10.60 4.38 -2.30
CA SER A 238 -10.11 5.72 -2.68
C SER A 238 -10.64 6.24 -4.02
N CYS A 239 -11.49 5.49 -4.73
CA CYS A 239 -11.96 5.91 -6.07
C CYS A 239 -13.48 5.82 -6.30
N LEU A 240 -14.22 5.03 -5.53
CA LEU A 240 -15.68 4.96 -5.63
C LEU A 240 -16.35 5.58 -4.40
N PRO A 241 -17.54 6.19 -4.54
CA PRO A 241 -18.35 6.63 -3.41
C PRO A 241 -18.54 5.52 -2.36
N THR A 242 -18.47 5.87 -1.08
CA THR A 242 -18.48 4.91 0.04
C THR A 242 -19.67 3.96 -0.03
N GLU A 243 -20.88 4.46 -0.32
CA GLU A 243 -22.08 3.64 -0.48
C GLU A 243 -21.93 2.49 -1.50
N ILE A 244 -21.19 2.74 -2.59
CA ILE A 244 -20.91 1.77 -3.66
C ILE A 244 -19.79 0.83 -3.22
N THR A 245 -18.72 1.37 -2.65
CA THR A 245 -17.59 0.61 -2.13
C THR A 245 -18.04 -0.43 -1.11
N LEU A 246 -18.90 -0.05 -0.16
CA LEU A 246 -19.38 -0.98 0.86
C LEU A 246 -20.20 -2.13 0.27
N ARG A 247 -20.96 -1.87 -0.81
CA ARG A 247 -21.67 -2.92 -1.55
C ARG A 247 -20.72 -3.87 -2.27
N ILE A 248 -19.59 -3.37 -2.77
CA ILE A 248 -18.53 -4.21 -3.35
C ILE A 248 -17.88 -5.05 -2.25
N LEU A 249 -17.54 -4.44 -1.11
CA LEU A 249 -16.91 -5.09 0.04
C LEU A 249 -17.79 -6.21 0.62
N ASP A 250 -19.10 -6.00 0.71
CA ASP A 250 -20.06 -7.04 1.11
C ASP A 250 -19.85 -8.33 0.30
N VAL A 251 -19.74 -8.23 -1.02
CA VAL A 251 -19.54 -9.39 -1.90
C VAL A 251 -18.09 -9.87 -1.93
N PHE A 252 -17.12 -8.96 -1.74
CA PHE A 252 -15.70 -9.30 -1.65
C PHE A 252 -15.42 -10.20 -0.43
N PHE A 253 -15.93 -9.88 0.76
CA PHE A 253 -15.76 -10.73 1.94
C PHE A 253 -16.47 -12.08 1.81
N PHE A 254 -17.57 -12.13 1.05
CA PHE A 254 -18.28 -13.39 0.81
C PHE A 254 -17.63 -14.26 -0.27
N GLU A 255 -17.32 -13.70 -1.44
CA GLU A 255 -16.89 -14.43 -2.64
C GLU A 255 -15.39 -14.36 -2.97
N GLY A 256 -14.62 -13.51 -2.26
CA GLY A 256 -13.19 -13.33 -2.38
C GLY A 256 -12.74 -12.32 -3.45
N ASN A 257 -11.42 -12.19 -3.61
CA ASN A 257 -10.74 -11.22 -4.47
C ASN A 257 -11.12 -11.23 -5.96
N LYS A 258 -11.74 -12.30 -6.48
CA LYS A 258 -12.29 -12.32 -7.85
C LYS A 258 -13.31 -11.20 -8.11
N ILE A 259 -13.93 -10.67 -7.06
CA ILE A 259 -14.88 -9.56 -7.15
C ILE A 259 -14.19 -8.30 -7.67
N LEU A 260 -12.91 -8.09 -7.35
CA LEU A 260 -12.15 -6.94 -7.83
C LEU A 260 -12.12 -6.90 -9.37
N PHE A 261 -11.83 -8.04 -10.00
CA PHE A 261 -11.87 -8.16 -11.46
C PHE A 261 -13.28 -8.00 -12.04
N ARG A 262 -14.32 -8.52 -11.37
CA ARG A 262 -15.70 -8.40 -11.85
C ARG A 262 -16.15 -6.94 -11.88
N VAL A 263 -15.82 -6.19 -10.83
CA VAL A 263 -16.13 -4.77 -10.73
C VAL A 263 -15.38 -3.99 -11.80
N ALA A 264 -14.07 -4.24 -11.99
CA ALA A 264 -13.30 -3.58 -13.04
C ALA A 264 -13.93 -3.80 -14.42
N LEU A 265 -14.24 -5.04 -14.80
CA LEU A 265 -14.89 -5.33 -16.08
C LEU A 265 -16.24 -4.62 -16.23
N ALA A 266 -16.99 -4.47 -15.14
CA ALA A 266 -18.26 -3.75 -15.15
C ALA A 266 -18.07 -2.23 -15.33
N LEU A 267 -17.07 -1.62 -14.69
CA LEU A 267 -16.71 -0.20 -14.88
C LEU A 267 -16.41 0.08 -16.36
N PHE A 268 -15.57 -0.75 -16.98
CA PHE A 268 -15.28 -0.66 -18.41
C PHE A 268 -16.54 -0.88 -19.26
N LYS A 269 -17.35 -1.89 -18.92
CA LYS A 269 -18.54 -2.23 -19.71
C LYS A 269 -19.60 -1.12 -19.68
N LEU A 270 -19.80 -0.48 -18.54
CA LEU A 270 -20.78 0.59 -18.38
C LEU A 270 -20.41 1.84 -19.17
N SER A 271 -19.11 2.13 -19.32
CA SER A 271 -18.63 3.28 -20.10
C SER A 271 -18.10 2.87 -21.49
N GLN A 272 -18.61 1.78 -22.05
CA GLN A 272 -18.09 1.21 -23.29
C GLN A 272 -18.14 2.20 -24.45
N LYS A 273 -19.22 2.99 -24.56
CA LYS A 273 -19.43 3.91 -25.68
C LYS A 273 -18.35 4.99 -25.64
N GLU A 274 -18.20 5.63 -24.51
CA GLU A 274 -17.29 6.75 -24.28
C GLU A 274 -15.83 6.32 -24.42
N ILE A 275 -15.48 5.09 -24.01
CA ILE A 275 -14.14 4.54 -24.20
C ILE A 275 -13.82 4.34 -25.69
N LEU A 276 -14.75 3.76 -26.45
CA LEU A 276 -14.52 3.45 -27.88
C LEU A 276 -14.50 4.71 -28.76
N GLU A 277 -15.02 5.83 -28.27
CA GLU A 277 -14.93 7.14 -28.94
C GLU A 277 -13.54 7.79 -28.80
N GLN A 278 -12.74 7.40 -27.80
CA GLN A 278 -11.40 7.95 -27.61
C GLN A 278 -10.37 7.19 -28.45
N ASN A 279 -9.86 7.84 -29.51
CA ASN A 279 -8.81 7.27 -30.37
C ASN A 279 -7.39 7.74 -29.97
N GLU A 280 -7.29 8.76 -29.12
CA GLU A 280 -6.01 9.26 -28.63
C GLU A 280 -5.61 8.56 -27.31
N PRO A 281 -4.42 7.95 -27.20
CA PRO A 281 -4.01 7.21 -26.00
C PRO A 281 -4.10 8.03 -24.71
N GLY A 282 -3.73 9.31 -24.76
CA GLY A 282 -3.81 10.22 -23.60
C GLY A 282 -5.24 10.48 -23.14
N LEU A 283 -6.16 10.77 -24.08
CA LEU A 283 -7.58 10.98 -23.77
C LEU A 283 -8.25 9.68 -23.29
N LEU A 284 -7.91 8.56 -23.92
CA LEU A 284 -8.37 7.24 -23.49
C LEU A 284 -7.92 6.93 -22.06
N PHE A 285 -6.65 7.19 -21.72
CA PHE A 285 -6.15 7.03 -20.36
C PHE A 285 -6.92 7.89 -19.35
N MET A 286 -7.14 9.17 -19.67
CA MET A 286 -7.92 10.08 -18.81
C MET A 286 -9.36 9.59 -18.64
N LYS A 287 -10.02 9.16 -19.72
CA LYS A 287 -11.37 8.62 -19.65
C LYS A 287 -11.45 7.36 -18.79
N ILE A 288 -10.45 6.47 -18.87
CA ILE A 288 -10.37 5.26 -18.05
C ILE A 288 -10.17 5.61 -16.57
N LYS A 289 -9.37 6.64 -16.27
CA LYS A 289 -9.15 7.12 -14.91
C LYS A 289 -10.42 7.65 -14.26
N GLU A 290 -11.31 8.26 -15.05
CA GLU A 290 -12.58 8.84 -14.60
C GLU A 290 -13.74 7.84 -14.49
N LEU A 291 -13.56 6.57 -14.91
CA LEU A 291 -14.64 5.57 -14.87
C LEU A 291 -15.34 5.44 -13.51
N PRO A 292 -14.63 5.45 -12.37
CA PRO A 292 -15.27 5.38 -11.06
C PRO A 292 -16.24 6.55 -10.80
N ASN A 293 -15.92 7.75 -11.29
CA ASN A 293 -16.72 8.96 -11.07
C ASN A 293 -18.09 8.91 -11.77
N ASN A 294 -18.20 8.10 -12.83
CA ASN A 294 -19.46 7.96 -13.58
C ASN A 294 -20.44 6.97 -12.91
N VAL A 295 -20.04 6.31 -11.82
CA VAL A 295 -20.88 5.31 -11.15
C VAL A 295 -21.71 5.95 -10.04
N VAL A 296 -23.01 6.02 -10.27
CA VAL A 296 -23.99 6.55 -9.31
C VAL A 296 -24.81 5.46 -8.59
N SER A 297 -24.73 4.20 -9.05
CA SER A 297 -25.56 3.11 -8.51
C SER A 297 -24.78 1.81 -8.36
N ALA A 298 -24.65 1.36 -7.10
CA ALA A 298 -24.08 0.07 -6.76
C ALA A 298 -24.87 -1.10 -7.36
N ASP A 299 -26.20 -0.98 -7.42
CA ASP A 299 -27.06 -2.03 -7.97
C ASP A 299 -26.81 -2.21 -9.47
N ASN A 300 -26.71 -1.12 -10.24
CA ASN A 300 -26.42 -1.19 -11.67
C ASN A 300 -25.01 -1.76 -11.91
N LEU A 301 -24.02 -1.30 -11.14
CA LEU A 301 -22.65 -1.79 -11.22
C LEU A 301 -22.57 -3.29 -10.96
N LEU A 302 -23.12 -3.76 -9.84
CA LEU A 302 -23.09 -5.17 -9.47
C LEU A 302 -23.95 -6.03 -10.41
N LYS A 303 -25.12 -5.54 -10.86
CA LYS A 303 -25.93 -6.22 -11.87
C LYS A 303 -25.13 -6.45 -13.15
N CYS A 304 -24.44 -5.41 -13.65
CA CYS A 304 -23.53 -5.54 -14.79
C CYS A 304 -22.40 -6.55 -14.50
N ALA A 305 -21.73 -6.43 -13.36
CA ALA A 305 -20.62 -7.31 -12.95
C ALA A 305 -21.01 -8.80 -12.85
N PHE A 306 -22.25 -9.09 -12.46
CA PHE A 306 -22.77 -10.46 -12.38
C PHE A 306 -23.43 -10.97 -13.67
N ALA A 307 -23.83 -10.06 -14.59
CA ALA A 307 -24.36 -10.42 -15.91
C ALA A 307 -23.27 -10.82 -16.91
N LEU A 308 -22.05 -10.28 -16.76
CA LEU A 308 -20.90 -10.69 -17.57
C LEU A 308 -20.61 -12.19 -17.40
N LYS A 309 -20.18 -12.84 -18.49
CA LYS A 309 -19.85 -14.28 -18.50
C LYS A 309 -18.90 -14.60 -17.34
N ALA A 310 -19.34 -15.52 -16.48
CA ALA A 310 -18.65 -15.84 -15.26
C ALA A 310 -17.21 -16.35 -15.50
N PHE A 311 -16.36 -16.11 -14.50
CA PHE A 311 -15.04 -16.70 -14.38
C PHE A 311 -14.82 -17.16 -12.93
N SER A 312 -14.03 -18.21 -12.79
CA SER A 312 -13.72 -18.82 -11.50
C SER A 312 -12.42 -18.27 -10.91
N ARG A 313 -12.20 -18.49 -9.61
CA ARG A 313 -10.88 -18.23 -8.99
C ARG A 313 -9.76 -19.03 -9.66
N LYS A 314 -10.06 -20.26 -10.12
CA LYS A 314 -9.11 -21.10 -10.86
C LYS A 314 -8.69 -20.44 -12.19
N GLU A 315 -9.62 -19.80 -12.90
CA GLU A 315 -9.32 -19.09 -14.15
C GLU A 315 -8.38 -17.89 -13.91
N ILE A 316 -8.64 -17.08 -12.87
CA ILE A 316 -7.75 -15.98 -12.46
C ILE A 316 -6.37 -16.51 -12.11
N ASN A 317 -6.30 -17.54 -11.26
CA ASN A 317 -5.01 -18.13 -10.86
C ASN A 317 -4.24 -18.73 -12.04
N LYS A 318 -4.94 -19.29 -13.05
CA LYS A 318 -4.31 -19.75 -14.30
C LYS A 318 -3.69 -18.58 -15.07
N GLN A 319 -4.38 -17.44 -15.16
CA GLN A 319 -3.81 -16.24 -15.77
C GLN A 319 -2.62 -15.69 -14.98
N ARG A 320 -2.71 -15.63 -13.64
CA ARG A 320 -1.60 -15.21 -12.78
C ARG A 320 -0.36 -16.08 -12.96
N LYS A 321 -0.52 -17.40 -12.96
CA LYS A 321 0.58 -18.34 -13.22
C LYS A 321 1.21 -18.16 -14.61
N PHE A 322 0.40 -17.84 -15.61
CA PHE A 322 0.88 -17.59 -16.97
C PHE A 322 1.64 -16.27 -17.10
N TRP A 323 1.16 -15.20 -16.48
CA TRP A 323 1.76 -13.87 -16.56
C TRP A 323 2.91 -13.65 -15.57
N GLY A 324 2.91 -14.34 -14.44
CA GLY A 324 3.90 -14.18 -13.36
C GLY A 324 5.36 -14.17 -13.84
N PRO A 325 5.84 -15.22 -14.52
CA PRO A 325 7.21 -15.27 -15.01
C PRO A 325 7.55 -14.13 -15.99
N LYS A 326 6.60 -13.77 -16.87
CA LYS A 326 6.79 -12.72 -17.89
C LYS A 326 6.90 -11.34 -17.27
N VAL A 327 6.03 -11.06 -16.30
CA VAL A 327 6.04 -9.80 -15.54
C VAL A 327 7.31 -9.70 -14.70
N GLN A 328 7.74 -10.80 -14.06
CA GLN A 328 8.99 -10.82 -13.31
C GLN A 328 10.19 -10.50 -14.22
N GLU A 329 10.24 -11.09 -15.41
CA GLU A 329 11.30 -10.82 -16.38
C GLU A 329 11.29 -9.36 -16.85
N GLU A 330 10.11 -8.81 -17.17
CA GLU A 330 9.92 -7.40 -17.53
C GLU A 330 10.41 -6.48 -16.42
N MET A 331 10.04 -6.75 -15.17
CA MET A 331 10.44 -5.98 -13.99
C MET A 331 11.95 -6.04 -13.74
N ASN A 332 12.55 -7.22 -13.88
CA ASN A 332 14.00 -7.41 -13.73
C ASN A 332 14.77 -6.61 -14.79
N ARG A 333 14.31 -6.62 -16.04
CA ARG A 333 14.88 -5.81 -17.12
C ARG A 333 14.78 -4.31 -16.80
N LEU A 334 13.61 -3.84 -16.38
CA LEU A 334 13.38 -2.45 -16.00
C LEU A 334 14.26 -2.02 -14.81
N ASN A 335 14.42 -2.89 -13.81
CA ASN A 335 15.27 -2.62 -12.66
C ASN A 335 16.75 -2.54 -13.06
N LYS A 336 17.24 -3.43 -13.93
CA LYS A 336 18.60 -3.37 -14.47
C LYS A 336 18.86 -2.03 -15.19
N VAL A 337 17.93 -1.60 -16.03
CA VAL A 337 18.00 -0.32 -16.73
C VAL A 337 17.98 0.88 -15.77
N ARG A 338 17.13 0.86 -14.74
CA ARG A 338 17.08 1.89 -13.69
C ARG A 338 18.39 1.98 -12.90
N THR A 339 18.99 0.85 -12.55
CA THR A 339 20.27 0.78 -11.83
C THR A 339 21.39 1.37 -12.69
N GLN A 340 21.49 0.95 -13.97
CA GLN A 340 22.46 1.51 -14.91
C GLN A 340 22.29 3.03 -15.10
N MET A 341 21.05 3.53 -15.16
CA MET A 341 20.80 4.97 -15.22
C MET A 341 21.25 5.71 -13.96
N LYS A 342 21.01 5.13 -12.76
CA LYS A 342 21.48 5.70 -11.49
C LYS A 342 23.01 5.75 -11.42
N GLU A 343 23.69 4.67 -11.80
CA GLU A 343 25.15 4.60 -11.85
C GLU A 343 25.73 5.63 -12.81
N ARG A 344 25.16 5.78 -14.02
CA ARG A 344 25.57 6.81 -14.98
C ARG A 344 25.39 8.22 -14.43
N LYS A 345 24.29 8.49 -13.73
CA LYS A 345 24.07 9.80 -13.07
C LYS A 345 25.09 10.05 -11.96
N LEU A 346 25.41 9.03 -11.16
CA LEU A 346 26.39 9.14 -10.08
C LEU A 346 27.80 9.41 -10.62
N LYS A 347 28.24 8.67 -11.64
CA LYS A 347 29.53 8.92 -12.33
C LYS A 347 29.64 10.33 -12.88
N LYS A 348 28.58 10.83 -13.55
CA LYS A 348 28.55 12.22 -14.04
C LYS A 348 28.63 13.26 -12.90
N LEU A 349 28.01 12.98 -11.75
CA LEU A 349 28.06 13.85 -10.58
C LEU A 349 29.47 13.87 -9.96
N GLU A 350 30.11 12.71 -9.87
CA GLU A 350 31.49 12.56 -9.40
C GLU A 350 32.49 13.26 -10.33
N GLU A 351 32.34 13.12 -11.64
CA GLU A 351 33.16 13.83 -12.63
C GLU A 351 32.98 15.35 -12.52
N LYS A 352 31.75 15.84 -12.35
CA LYS A 352 31.48 17.27 -12.11
C LYS A 352 32.14 17.75 -10.82
N LYS A 353 32.07 16.98 -9.73
CA LYS A 353 32.75 17.31 -8.47
C LYS A 353 34.27 17.34 -8.64
N LYS A 354 34.86 16.38 -9.37
CA LYS A 354 36.31 16.35 -9.67
C LYS A 354 36.73 17.56 -10.50
N LYS A 355 36.00 17.88 -11.59
CA LYS A 355 36.28 19.06 -12.42
C LYS A 355 36.16 20.36 -11.63
N LYS A 356 35.15 20.48 -10.75
CA LYS A 356 35.02 21.63 -9.85
C LYS A 356 36.21 21.74 -8.90
N LYS A 357 36.62 20.65 -8.24
CA LYS A 357 37.82 20.64 -7.39
C LYS A 357 39.10 21.06 -8.15
N ILE A 358 39.28 20.59 -9.38
CA ILE A 358 40.43 20.97 -10.22
C ILE A 358 40.39 22.47 -10.53
N LYS A 359 39.24 22.98 -11.00
CA LYS A 359 39.05 24.40 -11.29
C LYS A 359 39.29 25.28 -10.06
N ASP A 360 38.70 24.91 -8.92
CA ASP A 360 38.89 25.63 -7.65
C ASP A 360 40.39 25.67 -7.25
N ARG A 361 41.15 24.59 -7.52
CA ARG A 361 42.60 24.52 -7.27
C ARG A 361 43.40 25.39 -8.23
N GLU A 362 43.02 25.45 -9.51
CA GLU A 362 43.64 26.33 -10.52
C GLU A 362 43.37 27.81 -10.22
N ASP A 363 42.13 28.16 -9.87
CA ASP A 363 41.74 29.52 -9.50
C ASP A 363 42.51 30.00 -8.25
N ARG A 364 42.71 29.12 -7.25
CA ARG A 364 43.58 29.41 -6.09
C ARG A 364 45.03 29.68 -6.49
N LYS A 365 45.61 28.85 -7.37
CA LYS A 365 46.98 29.05 -7.87
C LYS A 365 47.13 30.37 -8.64
N LYS A 366 46.14 30.74 -9.44
CA LYS A 366 46.14 32.01 -10.20
C LYS A 366 46.10 33.21 -9.27
N ARG A 367 45.19 33.23 -8.28
CA ARG A 367 45.14 34.29 -7.25
C ARG A 367 46.47 34.42 -6.49
N ARG A 368 47.09 33.29 -6.14
CA ARG A 368 48.41 33.26 -5.49
C ARG A 368 49.49 33.94 -6.34
N LYS A 369 49.51 33.69 -7.65
CA LYS A 369 50.47 34.33 -8.58
C LYS A 369 50.22 35.85 -8.71
N GLU A 370 48.96 36.25 -8.83
CA GLU A 370 48.58 37.68 -8.92
C GLU A 370 48.93 38.46 -7.63
N LEU A 371 48.80 37.85 -6.45
CA LEU A 371 49.21 38.44 -5.17
C LEU A 371 50.74 38.66 -5.09
N LEU A 372 51.51 37.64 -5.47
CA LEU A 372 52.98 37.72 -5.51
C LEU A 372 53.49 38.80 -6.48
N GLU A 373 52.81 38.98 -7.62
CA GLU A 373 53.13 40.02 -8.61
C GLU A 373 52.74 41.43 -8.12
N LYS A 374 51.61 41.58 -7.41
CA LYS A 374 51.13 42.88 -6.90
C LYS A 374 51.95 43.44 -5.74
N GLU A 375 52.50 42.58 -4.89
CA GLU A 375 53.25 43.03 -3.71
C GLU A 375 54.74 43.30 -3.98
N GLY A 376 55.23 43.15 -5.22
CA GLY A 376 56.59 43.54 -5.57
C GLY A 376 57.70 42.74 -4.86
N TRP A 377 57.45 41.46 -4.56
CA TRP A 377 58.44 40.62 -3.88
C TRP A 377 59.55 40.20 -4.86
N SER A 378 60.74 40.81 -4.69
CA SER A 378 61.98 40.39 -5.32
C SER A 378 62.52 39.10 -4.68
N SER A 379 63.26 38.33 -5.47
CA SER A 379 63.81 36.98 -5.26
C SER A 379 64.80 36.80 -4.08
N SER A 380 64.63 37.50 -2.96
CA SER A 380 65.54 37.43 -1.79
C SER A 380 64.84 37.16 -0.45
N PHE A 381 63.57 36.74 -0.45
CA PHE A 381 62.91 36.34 0.80
C PHE A 381 63.08 34.84 1.05
N ASP A 382 63.60 34.50 2.23
CA ASP A 382 64.14 33.19 2.59
C ASP A 382 63.21 32.02 2.24
N GLU A 383 63.67 31.15 1.34
CA GLU A 383 62.98 29.95 0.86
C GLU A 383 62.62 28.98 2.01
N LYS A 384 63.26 29.12 3.18
CA LYS A 384 63.03 28.32 4.39
C LYS A 384 61.74 28.69 5.13
N ASP A 385 61.44 29.97 5.30
CA ASP A 385 60.24 30.40 6.06
C ASP A 385 58.96 30.14 5.26
N TYR A 386 59.03 30.28 3.94
CA TYR A 386 57.91 29.95 3.06
C TYR A 386 57.69 28.43 2.92
N LYS A 387 58.76 27.62 2.91
CA LYS A 387 58.64 26.15 2.98
C LYS A 387 58.01 25.70 4.30
N LYS A 388 58.35 26.35 5.41
CA LYS A 388 57.78 26.11 6.74
C LYS A 388 56.30 26.48 6.82
N GLN A 389 55.90 27.59 6.20
CA GLN A 389 54.49 27.98 6.13
C GLN A 389 53.68 27.09 5.19
N ILE A 390 54.28 26.59 4.10
CA ILE A 390 53.67 25.56 3.24
C ILE A 390 53.59 24.20 3.94
N GLU A 391 54.56 23.84 4.79
CA GLU A 391 54.48 22.65 5.64
C GLU A 391 53.36 22.79 6.67
N ILE A 392 53.23 23.94 7.33
CA ILE A 392 52.13 24.24 8.25
C ILE A 392 50.77 24.25 7.52
N GLU A 393 50.66 24.86 6.33
CA GLU A 393 49.41 24.84 5.54
C GLU A 393 49.09 23.45 4.96
N LYS A 394 50.11 22.63 4.63
CA LYS A 394 49.92 21.24 4.22
C LYS A 394 49.60 20.34 5.40
N GLU A 395 50.12 20.62 6.59
CA GLU A 395 49.76 19.97 7.85
C GLU A 395 48.33 20.35 8.25
N GLU A 396 47.91 21.61 8.09
CA GLU A 396 46.52 22.05 8.30
C GLU A 396 45.55 21.54 7.22
N GLU A 397 45.95 21.45 5.94
CA GLU A 397 45.16 20.81 4.88
C GLU A 397 45.11 19.28 5.06
N ASN A 398 46.19 18.63 5.50
CA ASN A 398 46.19 17.20 5.83
C ASN A 398 45.46 16.93 7.14
N GLU A 399 45.47 17.80 8.14
CA GLU A 399 44.67 17.71 9.36
C GLU A 399 43.20 17.93 9.03
N ASN A 400 42.83 18.93 8.21
CA ASN A 400 41.44 19.10 7.77
C ASN A 400 40.97 17.96 6.84
N GLU A 401 41.83 17.43 5.98
CA GLU A 401 41.49 16.28 5.13
C GLU A 401 41.51 14.97 5.93
N ASN A 402 42.37 14.80 6.93
CA ASN A 402 42.35 13.68 7.87
C ASN A 402 41.21 13.79 8.88
N GLU A 403 40.78 14.98 9.28
CA GLU A 403 39.64 15.21 10.17
C GLU A 403 38.33 15.09 9.38
N SER A 404 38.30 15.45 8.09
CA SER A 404 37.21 15.17 7.17
C SER A 404 37.14 13.68 6.79
N LYS A 405 38.28 13.02 6.58
CA LYS A 405 38.38 11.56 6.40
C LYS A 405 38.07 10.83 7.70
N LEU A 406 38.47 11.31 8.89
CA LEU A 406 38.09 10.75 10.19
C LEU A 406 36.61 10.98 10.44
N LYS A 407 36.02 12.14 10.17
CA LYS A 407 34.57 12.36 10.25
C LYS A 407 33.82 11.45 9.28
N THR A 408 34.37 11.22 8.08
CA THR A 408 33.77 10.30 7.10
C THR A 408 33.94 8.83 7.51
N ILE A 409 35.10 8.43 8.02
CA ILE A 409 35.42 7.09 8.51
C ILE A 409 34.67 6.82 9.82
N LEU A 410 34.49 7.80 10.70
CA LEU A 410 33.67 7.72 11.92
C LEU A 410 32.20 7.60 11.54
N VAL A 411 31.70 8.36 10.56
CA VAL A 411 30.32 8.21 10.05
C VAL A 411 30.12 6.88 9.31
N VAL A 412 31.14 6.35 8.64
CA VAL A 412 31.09 5.03 7.98
C VAL A 412 31.21 3.91 9.00
N ASN A 413 32.11 4.00 9.97
CA ASN A 413 32.28 3.05 11.08
C ASN A 413 31.10 3.09 12.06
N GLU A 414 30.45 4.22 12.29
CA GLU A 414 29.20 4.31 13.05
C GLU A 414 28.08 3.61 12.29
N LYS A 415 27.98 3.81 10.97
CA LYS A 415 27.01 3.10 10.12
C LYS A 415 27.32 1.61 9.97
N GLU A 416 28.58 1.21 10.00
CA GLU A 416 29.00 -0.19 9.97
C GLU A 416 28.80 -0.85 11.33
N LYS A 417 29.10 -0.16 12.44
CA LYS A 417 28.73 -0.60 13.80
C LYS A 417 27.21 -0.65 14.02
N GLU A 418 26.44 0.26 13.43
CA GLU A 418 24.97 0.17 13.43
C GLU A 418 24.49 -1.04 12.64
N LYS A 419 25.10 -1.34 11.48
CA LYS A 419 24.80 -2.55 10.70
C LYS A 419 25.28 -3.84 11.35
N GLU A 420 26.41 -3.84 12.04
CA GLU A 420 26.91 -4.99 12.79
C GLU A 420 26.05 -5.23 14.03
N LYS A 421 25.64 -4.18 14.75
CA LYS A 421 24.65 -4.29 15.83
C LYS A 421 23.26 -4.73 15.33
N GLU A 422 22.85 -4.32 14.14
CA GLU A 422 21.62 -4.84 13.51
C GLU A 422 21.77 -6.32 13.15
N LYS A 423 22.93 -6.76 12.65
CA LYS A 423 23.21 -8.17 12.34
C LYS A 423 23.40 -9.05 13.58
N GLU A 424 24.06 -8.56 14.63
CA GLU A 424 24.19 -9.26 15.90
C GLU A 424 22.82 -9.41 16.57
N LYS A 425 21.97 -8.39 16.51
CA LYS A 425 20.57 -8.50 16.94
C LYS A 425 19.75 -9.45 16.07
N GLU A 426 19.98 -9.51 14.76
CA GLU A 426 19.34 -10.50 13.89
C GLU A 426 19.80 -11.93 14.25
N ASN A 427 21.09 -12.15 14.50
CA ASN A 427 21.64 -13.45 14.89
C ASN A 427 21.27 -13.87 16.32
N GLU A 428 21.21 -12.95 17.29
CA GLU A 428 20.72 -13.23 18.65
C GLU A 428 19.23 -13.60 18.63
N ASN A 429 18.41 -12.89 17.83
CA ASN A 429 17.00 -13.25 17.64
C ASN A 429 16.83 -14.60 16.90
N GLU A 430 17.70 -14.94 15.94
CA GLU A 430 17.67 -16.27 15.30
C GLU A 430 18.06 -17.39 16.28
N ASN A 431 19.10 -17.18 17.10
CA ASN A 431 19.52 -18.16 18.13
C ASN A 431 18.51 -18.29 19.29
N GLU A 432 17.83 -17.22 19.69
CA GLU A 432 16.73 -17.29 20.68
C GLU A 432 15.53 -18.05 20.11
N ASN A 433 15.17 -17.84 18.85
CA ASN A 433 14.12 -18.60 18.19
C ASN A 433 14.48 -20.08 17.99
N GLU A 434 15.74 -20.43 17.71
CA GLU A 434 16.19 -21.82 17.63
C GLU A 434 16.17 -22.51 19.01
N ASN A 435 16.61 -21.83 20.07
CA ASN A 435 16.55 -22.35 21.44
C ASN A 435 15.10 -22.50 21.97
N GLU A 436 14.18 -21.60 21.60
CA GLU A 436 12.75 -21.74 21.94
C GLU A 436 12.11 -22.93 21.20
N ASN A 437 12.45 -23.13 19.92
CA ASN A 437 11.97 -24.28 19.15
C ASN A 437 12.54 -25.63 19.67
N GLU A 438 13.80 -25.67 20.13
CA GLU A 438 14.37 -26.87 20.77
C GLU A 438 13.71 -27.18 22.12
N LYS A 439 13.41 -26.17 22.94
CA LYS A 439 12.67 -26.33 24.21
C LYS A 439 11.22 -26.78 24.00
N GLU A 440 10.54 -26.28 22.97
CA GLU A 440 9.21 -26.77 22.60
C GLU A 440 9.26 -28.24 22.15
N MET A 441 10.26 -28.64 21.35
CA MET A 441 10.45 -30.04 20.96
C MET A 441 10.82 -30.98 22.12
N GLU A 442 11.58 -30.52 23.12
CA GLU A 442 11.87 -31.30 24.33
C GLU A 442 10.63 -31.45 25.23
N MET A 443 9.84 -30.39 25.42
CA MET A 443 8.56 -30.46 26.15
C MET A 443 7.55 -31.37 25.46
N GLU A 444 7.46 -31.37 24.13
CA GLU A 444 6.62 -32.31 23.39
C GLU A 444 7.07 -33.76 23.56
N LYS A 445 8.39 -34.02 23.56
CA LYS A 445 8.96 -35.36 23.81
C LYS A 445 8.77 -35.84 25.24
N GLU A 446 8.81 -34.96 26.25
CA GLU A 446 8.50 -35.31 27.64
C GLU A 446 7.01 -35.58 27.84
N MET A 447 6.12 -34.75 27.27
CA MET A 447 4.66 -35.00 27.28
C MET A 447 4.27 -36.30 26.56
N GLU A 448 4.99 -36.69 25.49
CA GLU A 448 4.79 -37.99 24.85
C GLU A 448 5.31 -39.18 25.68
N LYS A 449 6.36 -38.99 26.49
CA LYS A 449 6.85 -40.02 27.43
C LYS A 449 5.93 -40.20 28.62
N GLU A 450 5.34 -39.13 29.15
CA GLU A 450 4.34 -39.20 30.23
C GLU A 450 3.00 -39.81 29.77
N LYS A 451 2.64 -39.70 28.49
CA LYS A 451 1.47 -40.40 27.91
C LYS A 451 1.70 -41.89 27.61
N LYS A 452 2.95 -42.37 27.71
CA LYS A 452 3.35 -43.77 27.45
C LYS A 452 3.73 -44.55 28.72
N LYS A 453 3.75 -43.91 29.89
CA LYS A 453 3.64 -44.55 31.20
C LYS A 453 2.17 -44.55 31.63
#